data_AF-A0A6F9CFJ3-F1
#
_entry.id   AF-A0A6F9CFJ3-F1
#
_cell.length_a   1.000
_cell.length_b   1.000
_cell.length_c   1.000
_cell.angle_alpha   90.00
_cell.angle_beta   90.00
_cell.angle_gamma   90.00
#
_symmetry.space_group_name_H-M   'P 1'
#
loop_
_entity.id
_entity.type
_entity.pdbx_description
1 polymer ?
#
loop_
_entity_poly.entity_id
_entity_poly.type
_entity_poly.pdbx_seq_one_letter_code
_entity_poly.pdbx_strand_id
1 'polypeptide(L)'
;TVRTFSLKGMTSKLFGQETAEQREAKLQVLEQQIAEGEVVVKEKNTESDEFVKTAWVDIERFKDQKDRDLKEALISYAVMQISMCKK
;
A
#
# COMPACT_ATOMS: atom_id res chain seq x y z
N THR A 1 54.21 24.04 0.01
CA THR A 1 53.30 23.16 -0.74
C THR A 1 52.39 22.43 0.23
N VAL A 2 51.14 22.84 0.35
CA VAL A 2 50.17 22.25 1.31
C VAL A 2 49.71 20.90 0.75
N ARG A 3 50.04 19.80 1.44
CA ARG A 3 49.55 18.46 1.08
C ARG A 3 48.08 18.36 1.46
N THR A 4 47.20 18.36 0.47
CA THR A 4 45.77 18.12 0.65
C THR A 4 45.55 16.68 1.12
N PHE A 5 45.14 16.50 2.37
CA PHE A 5 44.75 15.19 2.88
C PHE A 5 43.41 14.80 2.26
N SER A 6 43.41 13.75 1.42
CA SER A 6 42.19 13.16 0.88
C SER A 6 41.68 12.11 1.86
N LEU A 7 40.46 12.30 2.39
CA LEU A 7 39.79 11.30 3.21
C LEU A 7 39.70 9.95 2.48
N LYS A 8 39.39 9.95 1.18
CA LYS A 8 39.38 8.74 0.32
C LYS A 8 40.76 8.08 0.22
N GLY A 9 41.83 8.88 0.19
CA GLY A 9 43.21 8.37 0.16
C GLY A 9 43.68 7.81 1.50
N MET A 10 43.19 8.33 2.63
CA MET A 10 43.45 7.80 3.96
C MET A 10 42.70 6.49 4.21
N THR A 11 41.42 6.41 3.86
CA THR A 11 40.62 5.19 4.06
C THR A 11 41.11 4.04 3.20
N SER A 12 41.48 4.29 1.94
CA SER A 12 42.09 3.27 1.06
C SER A 12 43.42 2.73 1.59
N LYS A 13 44.19 3.53 2.35
CA LYS A 13 45.44 3.09 3.00
C LYS A 13 45.21 2.37 4.32
N LEU A 14 44.17 2.74 5.07
CA LEU A 14 43.83 2.14 6.37
C LEU A 14 43.06 0.83 6.26
N PHE A 15 42.22 0.68 5.23
CA PHE A 15 41.29 -0.45 5.10
C PHE A 15 41.42 -1.22 3.79
N GLY A 16 42.34 -0.83 2.90
CA GLY A 16 42.47 -1.39 1.55
C GLY A 16 41.42 -0.83 0.57
N GLN A 17 41.65 -1.00 -0.73
CA GLN A 17 40.57 -0.86 -1.71
C GLN A 17 39.64 -2.07 -1.56
N GLU A 18 38.34 -1.84 -1.68
CA GLU A 18 37.35 -2.91 -1.79
C GLU A 18 37.80 -3.92 -2.86
N THR A 19 37.84 -5.20 -2.50
CA THR A 19 38.25 -6.23 -3.46
C THR A 19 37.18 -6.41 -4.52
N ALA A 20 37.57 -6.92 -5.70
CA ALA A 20 36.61 -7.24 -6.75
C ALA A 20 35.52 -8.21 -6.24
N GLU A 21 35.88 -9.17 -5.37
CA GLU A 21 34.90 -10.11 -4.80
C GLU A 21 33.92 -9.42 -3.85
N GLN A 22 34.37 -8.46 -3.03
CA GLN A 22 33.48 -7.69 -2.14
C GLN A 22 32.49 -6.85 -2.93
N ARG A 23 32.95 -6.25 -4.03
CA ARG A 23 32.09 -5.47 -4.93
C ARG A 23 31.05 -6.35 -5.62
N GLU A 24 31.48 -7.51 -6.11
CA GLU A 24 30.59 -8.48 -6.75
C GLU A 24 29.55 -9.03 -5.77
N ALA A 25 29.95 -9.36 -4.54
CA ALA A 25 29.03 -9.78 -3.49
C ALA A 25 27.97 -8.70 -3.19
N LYS A 26 28.36 -7.42 -3.12
CA LYS A 26 27.39 -6.32 -2.96
C LYS A 26 26.45 -6.17 -4.14
N LEU A 27 26.95 -6.35 -5.37
CA LEU A 27 26.12 -6.31 -6.57
C LEU A 27 25.07 -7.44 -6.54
N GLN A 28 25.46 -8.66 -6.20
CA GLN A 28 24.54 -9.78 -6.07
C GLN A 28 23.47 -9.54 -5.00
N VAL A 29 23.83 -8.94 -3.86
CA VAL A 29 22.85 -8.56 -2.83
C VAL A 29 21.86 -7.53 -3.35
N LEU A 30 22.34 -6.51 -4.08
CA LEU A 30 21.46 -5.49 -4.64
C LEU A 30 20.53 -6.07 -5.72
N GLU A 31 21.03 -6.95 -6.59
CA GLU A 31 20.22 -7.64 -7.59
C GLU A 31 19.13 -8.50 -6.94
N GLN A 32 19.48 -9.23 -5.87
CA GLN A 32 18.51 -10.02 -5.11
C GLN A 32 17.44 -9.13 -4.46
N GLN A 33 17.84 -8.02 -3.84
CA GLN A 33 16.89 -7.06 -3.25
C GLN A 33 15.96 -6.42 -4.28
N ILE A 34 16.46 -6.13 -5.48
CA ILE A 34 15.65 -5.62 -6.58
C ILE A 34 14.62 -6.68 -7.00
N ALA A 35 15.06 -7.92 -7.23
CA ALA A 35 14.17 -9.01 -7.65
C ALA A 35 13.08 -9.29 -6.60
N GLU A 36 13.44 -9.34 -5.31
CA GLU A 36 12.48 -9.47 -4.21
C GLU A 36 11.51 -8.29 -4.16
N GLY A 37 12.02 -7.07 -4.30
CA GLY A 37 11.22 -5.85 -4.33
C GLY A 37 10.20 -5.84 -5.48
N GLU A 38 10.60 -6.29 -6.67
CA GLU A 38 9.70 -6.39 -7.84
C GLU A 38 8.56 -7.38 -7.59
N VAL A 39 8.85 -8.52 -6.96
CA VAL A 39 7.82 -9.51 -6.58
C VAL A 39 6.84 -8.89 -5.58
N VAL A 40 7.34 -8.24 -4.53
CA VAL A 40 6.49 -7.61 -3.51
C VAL A 40 5.61 -6.52 -4.11
N VAL A 41 6.14 -5.67 -5.00
CA VAL A 41 5.34 -4.64 -5.68
C VAL A 41 4.24 -5.28 -6.52
N LYS A 42 4.55 -6.35 -7.25
CA LYS A 42 3.57 -7.06 -8.07
C LYS A 42 2.45 -7.69 -7.24
N GLU A 43 2.79 -8.31 -6.11
CA GLU A 43 1.83 -8.85 -5.15
C GLU A 43 0.93 -7.75 -4.60
N LYS A 44 1.52 -6.63 -4.15
CA LYS A 44 0.76 -5.51 -3.59
C LYS A 44 -0.15 -4.81 -4.61
N ASN A 45 0.27 -4.72 -5.87
CA ASN A 45 -0.60 -4.23 -6.93
C ASN A 45 -1.81 -5.16 -7.14
N THR A 46 -1.59 -6.48 -7.10
CA THR A 46 -2.66 -7.47 -7.23
C THR A 46 -3.65 -7.37 -6.06
N GLU A 47 -3.15 -7.32 -4.82
CA GLU A 47 -3.98 -7.11 -3.63
C GLU A 47 -4.79 -5.80 -3.72
N SER A 48 -4.18 -4.72 -4.20
CA SER A 48 -4.87 -3.42 -4.34
C SER A 48 -5.99 -3.49 -5.37
N ASP A 49 -5.77 -4.16 -6.49
CA ASP A 49 -6.79 -4.31 -7.53
C ASP A 49 -7.99 -5.16 -7.03
N GLU A 50 -7.71 -6.22 -6.27
CA GLU A 50 -8.74 -7.04 -5.64
C GLU A 50 -9.54 -6.26 -4.59
N PHE A 51 -8.86 -5.45 -3.77
CA PHE A 51 -9.49 -4.57 -2.81
C PHE A 51 -10.44 -3.59 -3.48
N VAL A 52 -9.99 -2.92 -4.55
CA VAL A 52 -10.83 -1.95 -5.29
C VAL A 52 -12.05 -2.63 -5.90
N LYS A 53 -11.90 -3.81 -6.50
CA LYS A 53 -13.03 -4.59 -7.04
C LYS A 53 -14.04 -4.95 -5.96
N THR A 54 -13.57 -5.41 -4.81
CA THR A 54 -14.44 -5.80 -3.69
C THR A 54 -15.18 -4.58 -3.13
N ALA A 55 -14.45 -3.49 -2.87
CA ALA A 55 -15.03 -2.24 -2.40
C ALA A 55 -16.06 -1.67 -3.37
N TRP A 56 -15.84 -1.84 -4.68
CA TRP A 56 -16.82 -1.41 -5.69
C TRP A 56 -18.14 -2.17 -5.59
N VAL A 57 -18.09 -3.49 -5.40
CA VAL A 57 -19.30 -4.32 -5.19
C VAL A 57 -20.06 -3.87 -3.94
N ASP A 58 -19.36 -3.58 -2.86
CA ASP A 58 -19.98 -3.09 -1.62
C ASP A 58 -20.66 -1.72 -1.81
N ILE A 59 -20.02 -0.81 -2.55
CA ILE A 59 -20.59 0.51 -2.88
C ILE A 59 -21.86 0.35 -3.72
N GLU A 60 -21.86 -0.54 -4.71
CA GLU A 60 -23.01 -0.79 -5.57
C GLU A 60 -24.17 -1.38 -4.76
N ARG A 61 -23.89 -2.38 -3.91
CA ARG A 61 -24.87 -2.94 -2.99
C ARG A 61 -25.45 -1.88 -2.04
N PHE A 62 -24.62 -1.02 -1.49
CA PHE A 62 -25.07 0.07 -0.61
C PHE A 62 -26.00 1.03 -1.33
N LYS A 63 -25.68 1.42 -2.57
CA LYS A 63 -26.52 2.30 -3.38
C LYS A 63 -27.90 1.69 -3.61
N ASP A 64 -27.96 0.40 -3.92
CA ASP A 64 -29.23 -0.32 -4.15
C ASP A 64 -30.06 -0.50 -2.86
N GLN A 65 -29.39 -0.70 -1.72
CA GLN A 65 -30.06 -0.92 -0.44
C GLN A 65 -30.57 0.38 0.19
N LYS A 66 -29.78 1.45 0.16
CA LYS A 66 -30.08 2.73 0.82
C LYS A 66 -31.49 3.24 0.53
N ASP A 67 -31.91 3.21 -0.74
CA ASP A 67 -33.21 3.75 -1.13
C ASP A 67 -34.38 2.87 -0.69
N ARG A 68 -34.19 1.56 -0.64
CA ARG A 68 -35.19 0.61 -0.12
C ARG A 68 -35.34 0.78 1.38
N ASP A 69 -34.22 0.77 2.10
CA ASP A 69 -34.20 0.86 3.56
C ASP A 69 -34.79 2.20 4.03
N LEU A 70 -34.47 3.30 3.34
CA LEU A 70 -35.05 4.61 3.64
C LEU A 70 -36.56 4.63 3.40
N LYS A 71 -37.05 4.06 2.29
CA LYS A 71 -38.49 3.98 2.01
C LYS A 71 -39.21 3.17 3.07
N GLU A 72 -38.66 2.02 3.46
CA GLU A 72 -39.25 1.15 4.48
C GLU A 72 -39.31 1.84 5.84
N ALA A 73 -38.24 2.54 6.24
CA ALA A 73 -38.20 3.32 7.46
C ALA A 73 -39.27 4.44 7.47
N LEU A 74 -39.41 5.16 6.35
CA LEU A 74 -40.41 6.23 6.21
C LEU A 74 -41.85 5.69 6.24
N ILE A 75 -42.12 4.56 5.56
CA ILE A 75 -43.43 3.90 5.59
C ILE A 75 -43.76 3.44 7.01
N SER A 76 -42.83 2.76 7.67
CA SER A 76 -43.00 2.27 9.05
C SER A 76 -43.29 3.43 10.01
N TYR A 77 -42.55 4.54 9.85
CA TYR A 77 -42.80 5.75 10.62
C TYR A 77 -44.20 6.32 10.36
N ALA A 78 -44.62 6.45 9.10
CA ALA A 78 -45.95 6.95 8.77
C ALA A 78 -47.07 6.08 9.34
N VAL A 79 -46.95 4.75 9.26
CA VAL A 79 -47.90 3.79 9.86
C VAL A 79 -48.00 4.00 11.38
N MET A 80 -46.85 4.12 12.05
CA MET A 80 -46.81 4.40 13.48
C MET A 80 -47.51 5.72 13.84
N GLN A 81 -47.23 6.81 13.10
CA GLN A 81 -47.87 8.10 13.33
C GLN A 81 -49.39 8.04 13.13
N ILE A 82 -49.85 7.41 12.06
CA ILE A 82 -51.28 7.20 11.79
C ILE A 82 -51.94 6.42 12.94
N SER A 83 -51.29 5.37 13.45
CA SER A 83 -51.80 4.59 14.57
C SER A 83 -51.90 5.41 15.85
N MET A 84 -50.94 6.29 16.10
CA MET A 84 -50.93 7.14 17.30
C MET A 84 -52.02 8.22 17.23
N CYS A 85 -52.26 8.81 16.06
CA CYS A 85 -53.33 9.82 15.88
C CYS A 85 -54.75 9.22 15.85
N LYS A 86 -54.89 7.91 15.63
CA LYS A 86 -56.18 7.18 15.65
C LYS A 86 -56.57 6.65 17.03
N LYS A 87 -55.66 6.68 18.01
CA LYS A 87 -55.94 6.40 19.43
C LYS A 87 -56.31 7.69 20.14
#